data_AF-A0A833FL95-F1
#
_entry.id   AF-A0A833FL95-F1
#
_cell.length_a   1.000
_cell.length_b   1.000
_cell.length_c   1.000
_cell.angle_alpha   90.00
_cell.angle_beta   90.00
_cell.angle_gamma   90.00
#
_symmetry.space_group_name_H-M   'P 1'
#
loop_
_entity.id
_entity.type
_entity.pdbx_description
1 polymer ?
#
loop_
_entity_poly.entity_id
_entity_poly.type
_entity_poly.pdbx_seq_one_letter_code
_entity_poly.pdbx_strand_id
1 'polypeptide(L)'
;TTLRNRHLRDERGGLRLAFTGKSGKMWSLKLSDKRIARIIRSIQELPGQQLFQYIDGAGDRCPVSSQDINDYLRVTMRSDFTSKHFRTWAATATALELLRCLDLPDSDRAQKQRLNSAIDKVAHMLGNTRTVCRQSYIHPAIPE
;
A
#
# COMPACT_ATOMS: atom_id res chain seq x y z
N THR A 1 -9.11 -0.76 5.92
CA THR A 1 -10.54 -0.52 5.65
C THR A 1 -11.18 0.59 6.47
N THR A 2 -10.56 1.06 7.55
CA THR A 2 -11.12 2.06 8.48
C THR A 2 -11.11 3.52 7.98
N LEU A 3 -10.94 3.75 6.67
CA LEU A 3 -10.96 5.10 6.12
C LEU A 3 -12.38 5.69 6.21
N ARG A 4 -12.45 7.01 6.41
CA ARG A 4 -13.70 7.76 6.49
C ARG A 4 -13.79 8.74 5.33
N ASN A 5 -15.00 9.19 5.00
CA ASN A 5 -15.25 10.13 3.91
C ASN A 5 -14.39 11.41 4.02
N ARG A 6 -14.16 11.91 5.24
CA ARG A 6 -13.29 13.07 5.52
C ARG A 6 -11.81 12.88 5.14
N HIS A 7 -11.35 11.63 4.96
CA HIS A 7 -9.98 11.33 4.54
C HIS A 7 -9.82 11.43 3.02
N LEU A 8 -10.92 11.53 2.26
CA LEU A 8 -10.90 11.69 0.82
C LEU A 8 -11.05 13.17 0.46
N ARG A 9 -10.23 13.64 -0.48
CA ARG A 9 -10.28 15.00 -1.02
C ARG A 9 -10.24 14.95 -2.54
N ASP A 10 -10.99 15.84 -3.17
CA ASP A 10 -10.86 16.06 -4.61
C ASP A 10 -9.57 16.83 -4.92
N GLU A 11 -8.89 16.43 -6.00
CA GLU A 11 -7.68 17.09 -6.47
C GLU A 11 -7.69 17.14 -8.01
N ARG A 12 -6.96 18.09 -8.61
CA ARG A 12 -6.83 18.17 -10.06
C ARG A 12 -6.30 16.85 -10.63
N GLY A 13 -7.13 16.21 -11.47
CA GLY A 13 -6.81 14.96 -12.14
C GLY A 13 -6.98 13.70 -11.31
N GLY A 14 -7.70 13.74 -10.17
CA GLY A 14 -7.98 12.54 -9.38
C GLY A 14 -8.53 12.78 -7.99
N LEU A 15 -8.20 11.89 -7.07
CA LEU A 15 -8.54 11.97 -5.66
C LEU A 15 -7.27 11.92 -4.80
N ARG A 16 -7.36 12.45 -3.59
CA ARG A 16 -6.32 12.32 -2.57
C ARG A 16 -6.87 11.68 -1.31
N LEU A 17 -6.20 10.63 -0.86
CA LEU A 17 -6.43 10.03 0.46
C LEU A 17 -5.41 10.59 1.45
N ALA A 18 -5.89 11.34 2.44
CA ALA A 18 -5.09 11.93 3.50
C ALA A 18 -5.59 11.49 4.89
N PHE A 19 -4.77 10.78 5.65
CA PHE A 19 -5.14 10.24 6.96
C PHE A 19 -3.92 9.93 7.82
N THR A 20 -4.13 9.84 9.13
CA THR A 20 -3.13 9.34 10.08
C THR A 20 -3.21 7.83 10.15
N GLY A 21 -2.11 7.16 9.82
CA GLY A 21 -1.99 5.70 9.82
C GLY A 21 -1.38 5.15 11.13
N LYS A 22 -0.87 3.93 11.04
CA LYS A 22 -0.18 3.26 12.15
C LYS A 22 0.98 4.12 12.68
N SER A 23 1.15 4.13 14.00
CA SER A 23 2.21 4.89 14.70
C SER A 23 2.17 6.40 14.46
N GLY A 24 0.98 6.96 14.19
CA GLY A 24 0.79 8.42 14.03
C GLY A 24 1.31 9.00 12.71
N LYS A 25 1.75 8.16 11.77
CA LYS A 25 2.33 8.64 10.50
C LYS A 25 1.26 9.19 9.58
N MET A 26 1.50 10.38 9.04
CA MET A 26 0.62 11.00 8.04
C MET A 26 0.82 10.34 6.67
N TRP A 27 -0.29 9.92 6.06
CA TRP A 27 -0.35 9.42 4.70
C TRP A 27 -1.03 10.44 3.81
N SER A 28 -0.51 10.61 2.58
CA SER A 28 -1.07 11.48 1.55
C SER A 28 -0.87 10.82 0.19
N LEU A 29 -1.86 10.04 -0.24
CA LEU A 29 -1.81 9.21 -1.44
C LEU A 29 -2.66 9.83 -2.55
N LYS A 30 -2.07 10.06 -3.72
CA LYS A 30 -2.80 10.50 -4.92
C LYS A 30 -3.30 9.30 -5.69
N LEU A 31 -4.58 9.32 -6.06
CA LEU A 31 -5.25 8.35 -6.91
C LEU A 31 -5.61 9.04 -8.23
N SER A 32 -4.87 8.73 -9.30
CA SER A 32 -5.06 9.32 -10.63
C SER A 32 -5.87 8.44 -11.59
N ASP A 33 -6.07 7.17 -11.26
CA ASP A 33 -6.85 6.26 -12.09
C ASP A 33 -8.32 6.68 -12.11
N LYS A 34 -8.82 7.04 -13.30
CA LYS A 34 -10.18 7.56 -13.50
C LYS A 34 -11.27 6.55 -13.13
N ARG A 35 -11.02 5.25 -13.36
CA ARG A 35 -11.99 4.19 -13.05
C ARG A 35 -12.09 4.01 -11.54
N ILE A 36 -10.94 3.91 -10.86
CA ILE A 36 -10.89 3.80 -9.40
C ILE A 36 -11.49 5.05 -8.74
N ALA A 37 -11.16 6.24 -9.24
CA ALA A 37 -11.70 7.49 -8.71
C ALA A 37 -13.23 7.55 -8.81
N ARG A 38 -13.80 7.11 -9.94
CA ARG A 38 -15.26 7.04 -10.10
C ARG A 38 -15.91 6.10 -9.10
N ILE A 39 -15.33 4.90 -8.90
CA ILE A 39 -15.83 3.92 -7.93
C ILE A 39 -15.77 4.48 -6.51
N ILE A 40 -14.67 5.13 -6.12
CA ILE A 40 -14.55 5.70 -4.77
C ILE A 40 -15.56 6.83 -4.56
N ARG A 41 -15.81 7.68 -5.57
CA ARG A 41 -16.84 8.73 -5.50
C ARG A 41 -18.24 8.14 -5.32
N SER A 42 -18.60 7.12 -6.08
CA SER A 42 -19.92 6.47 -5.91
C SER A 42 -20.08 5.84 -4.53
N ILE A 43 -19.00 5.33 -3.92
CA ILE A 43 -19.07 4.83 -2.55
C ILE A 43 -19.20 5.98 -1.54
N GLN A 44 -18.54 7.12 -1.77
CA GLN A 44 -18.63 8.30 -0.91
C GLN A 44 -20.04 8.91 -0.85
N GLU A 45 -20.83 8.76 -1.92
CA GLU A 45 -22.24 9.19 -1.99
C GLU A 45 -23.15 8.36 -1.07
N LEU A 46 -22.72 7.16 -0.66
CA LEU A 46 -23.47 6.36 0.30
C LEU A 46 -23.46 7.05 1.69
N PRO A 47 -24.61 7.11 2.37
CA PRO A 47 -24.71 7.78 3.67
C PRO A 47 -23.83 7.10 4.72
N GLY A 48 -23.32 7.90 5.66
CA GLY A 48 -22.47 7.43 6.76
C GLY A 48 -21.07 8.07 6.75
N GLN A 49 -20.23 7.64 7.70
CA GLN A 49 -18.87 8.17 7.84
C GLN A 49 -17.79 7.30 7.19
N GLN A 50 -18.04 6.01 7.01
CA GLN A 50 -17.05 5.06 6.48
C GLN A 50 -16.95 5.19 4.97
N LEU A 51 -15.73 5.17 4.44
CA LEU A 51 -15.47 5.33 3.01
C LEU A 51 -15.66 4.03 2.23
N PHE A 52 -15.36 2.86 2.82
CA PHE A 52 -15.49 1.58 2.13
C PHE A 52 -16.70 0.84 2.66
N GLN A 53 -17.79 0.92 1.90
CA GLN A 53 -19.06 0.28 2.18
C GLN A 53 -19.75 -0.08 0.86
N TYR A 54 -20.73 -0.98 0.92
CA TYR A 54 -21.55 -1.37 -0.22
C TYR A 54 -23.00 -1.59 0.22
N ILE A 55 -23.90 -1.67 -0.77
CA ILE A 55 -25.28 -2.10 -0.57
C ILE A 55 -25.36 -3.57 -0.96
N ASP A 56 -25.86 -4.41 -0.06
CA ASP A 56 -26.02 -5.84 -0.33
C ASP A 56 -27.32 -6.14 -1.10
N GLY A 57 -27.59 -7.42 -1.35
CA GLY A 57 -28.80 -7.86 -2.07
C GLY A 57 -30.11 -7.60 -1.32
N ALA A 58 -30.07 -7.35 -0.01
CA ALA A 58 -31.24 -6.99 0.79
C ALA A 58 -31.48 -5.47 0.83
N GLY A 59 -30.57 -4.67 0.26
CA GLY A 59 -30.61 -3.22 0.33
C GLY A 59 -29.93 -2.65 1.58
N ASP A 60 -29.30 -3.50 2.38
CA ASP A 60 -28.63 -3.09 3.61
C ASP A 60 -27.24 -2.54 3.33
N ARG A 61 -26.82 -1.57 4.15
CA ARG A 61 -25.48 -0.99 4.10
C ARG A 61 -24.50 -1.84 4.86
N CYS A 62 -23.48 -2.34 4.16
CA CYS A 62 -22.45 -3.20 4.72
C CYS A 62 -21.08 -2.49 4.66
N PRO A 63 -20.38 -2.31 5.78
CA PRO A 63 -19.00 -1.85 5.75
C PRO A 63 -18.08 -2.95 5.20
N VAL A 64 -17.04 -2.55 4.45
CA VAL A 64 -15.99 -3.48 4.03
C VAL A 64 -14.98 -3.64 5.17
N SER A 65 -14.86 -4.84 5.71
CA SER A 65 -13.90 -5.19 6.75
C SER A 65 -12.56 -5.68 6.16
N SER A 66 -11.52 -5.77 6.99
CA SER A 66 -10.26 -6.40 6.57
C SER A 66 -10.42 -7.90 6.31
N GLN A 67 -11.39 -8.54 6.94
CA GLN A 67 -11.68 -9.95 6.76
C GLN A 67 -12.24 -10.20 5.37
N ASP A 68 -13.23 -9.40 4.94
CA ASP A 68 -13.83 -9.48 3.60
C ASP A 68 -12.78 -9.37 2.49
N ILE A 69 -11.81 -8.45 2.64
CA ILE A 69 -10.72 -8.29 1.67
C ILE A 69 -9.83 -9.53 1.65
N ASN A 70 -9.42 -10.05 2.81
CA ASN A 70 -8.54 -11.21 2.85
C ASN A 70 -9.24 -12.48 2.34
N ASP A 71 -10.54 -12.64 2.61
CA ASP A 71 -11.32 -13.77 2.10
C ASP A 71 -11.50 -13.68 0.59
N TYR A 72 -11.80 -12.49 0.06
CA TYR A 72 -11.81 -12.25 -1.38
C TYR A 72 -10.46 -12.62 -2.04
N LEU A 73 -9.34 -12.22 -1.44
CA LEU A 73 -8.01 -12.53 -1.96
C LEU A 73 -7.72 -14.03 -1.94
N ARG A 74 -8.04 -14.74 -0.86
CA ARG A 74 -7.86 -16.20 -0.78
C ARG A 74 -8.62 -16.94 -1.87
N VAL A 75 -9.90 -16.60 -2.04
CA VAL A 75 -10.77 -17.21 -3.04
C VAL A 75 -10.26 -16.91 -4.45
N THR A 76 -9.96 -15.64 -4.73
CA THR A 76 -9.56 -15.20 -6.08
C THR A 76 -8.19 -15.72 -6.47
N MET A 77 -7.23 -15.72 -5.55
CA MET A 77 -5.85 -16.14 -5.82
C MET A 77 -5.64 -17.65 -5.61
N ARG A 78 -6.66 -18.38 -5.12
CA ARG A 78 -6.64 -19.84 -4.87
C ARG A 78 -5.44 -20.29 -4.02
N SER A 79 -5.05 -19.46 -3.07
CA SER A 79 -3.91 -19.66 -2.18
C SER A 79 -4.04 -18.75 -0.97
N ASP A 80 -3.22 -18.95 0.06
CA ASP A 80 -3.24 -18.22 1.33
C ASP A 80 -2.65 -16.79 1.24
N PHE A 81 -2.92 -16.11 0.12
CA PHE A 81 -2.59 -14.71 -0.04
C PHE A 81 -3.46 -13.83 0.86
N THR A 82 -2.87 -12.72 1.26
CA THR A 82 -3.47 -11.72 2.14
C THR A 82 -3.04 -10.34 1.67
N SER A 83 -3.72 -9.30 2.16
CA SER A 83 -3.35 -7.91 1.87
C SER A 83 -1.89 -7.56 2.20
N LYS A 84 -1.26 -8.25 3.17
CA LYS A 84 0.17 -8.08 3.51
C LYS A 84 1.09 -8.41 2.33
N HIS A 85 0.75 -9.42 1.53
CA HIS A 85 1.59 -9.89 0.44
C HIS A 85 1.80 -8.85 -0.67
N PHE A 86 0.82 -7.96 -0.90
CA PHE A 86 1.02 -6.82 -1.80
C PHE A 86 2.12 -5.88 -1.32
N ARG A 87 2.23 -5.65 0.00
CA ARG A 87 3.27 -4.79 0.56
C ARG A 87 4.65 -5.44 0.49
N THR A 88 4.76 -6.75 0.69
CA THR A 88 6.04 -7.47 0.59
C THR A 88 6.51 -7.56 -0.86
N TRP A 89 5.60 -7.85 -1.79
CA TRP A 89 5.90 -7.87 -3.22
C TRP A 89 6.34 -6.49 -3.71
N ALA A 90 5.57 -5.43 -3.40
CA ALA A 90 5.92 -4.07 -3.81
C ALA A 90 7.26 -3.62 -3.22
N ALA A 91 7.52 -3.91 -1.94
CA ALA A 91 8.79 -3.58 -1.30
C ALA A 91 9.98 -4.26 -1.99
N THR A 92 9.85 -5.55 -2.32
CA THR A 92 10.88 -6.33 -3.00
C THR A 92 11.10 -5.85 -4.43
N ALA A 93 10.02 -5.65 -5.20
CA ALA A 93 10.09 -5.17 -6.56
C ALA A 93 10.71 -3.76 -6.64
N THR A 94 10.32 -2.84 -5.75
CA THR A 94 10.93 -1.51 -5.68
C THR A 94 12.40 -1.57 -5.27
N ALA A 95 12.78 -2.44 -4.32
CA ALA A 95 14.18 -2.61 -3.94
C ALA A 95 15.02 -3.09 -5.14
N LEU A 96 14.53 -4.10 -5.87
CA LEU A 96 15.16 -4.60 -7.08
C LEU A 96 15.28 -3.51 -8.15
N GLU A 97 14.20 -2.76 -8.38
CA GLU A 97 14.19 -1.67 -9.36
C GLU A 97 15.18 -0.54 -9.03
N LEU A 98 15.37 -0.23 -7.74
CA LEU A 98 16.37 0.74 -7.31
C LEU A 98 17.80 0.24 -7.48
N LEU A 99 18.02 -1.07 -7.58
CA LEU A 99 19.33 -1.69 -7.69
C LEU A 99 19.70 -2.08 -9.13
N ARG A 100 18.72 -2.43 -9.98
CA ARG A 100 18.92 -3.04 -11.31
C ARG A 100 19.69 -2.19 -12.33
N CYS A 101 19.75 -0.87 -12.15
CA CYS A 101 20.33 0.07 -13.12
C CYS A 101 21.62 0.74 -12.61
N LEU A 102 22.32 0.14 -11.64
CA LEU A 102 23.49 0.76 -11.02
C LEU A 102 24.72 -0.15 -11.14
N ASP A 103 25.81 0.36 -11.72
CA ASP A 103 27.10 -0.34 -11.82
C ASP A 103 27.58 -0.79 -10.45
N LEU A 104 27.88 -2.07 -10.26
CA LEU A 104 28.27 -2.61 -8.97
C LEU A 104 29.51 -1.84 -8.44
N PRO A 105 29.46 -1.22 -7.25
CA PRO A 105 30.61 -0.52 -6.71
C PRO A 105 31.76 -1.48 -6.44
N ASP A 106 32.99 -1.00 -6.65
CA ASP A 106 34.21 -1.80 -6.48
C ASP A 106 34.53 -2.17 -5.02
N SER A 107 33.88 -1.53 -4.04
CA SER A 107 34.11 -1.80 -2.61
C SER A 107 32.85 -2.27 -1.89
N ASP A 108 33.03 -3.23 -0.99
CA ASP A 108 31.99 -3.73 -0.08
C ASP A 108 31.31 -2.61 0.71
N ARG A 109 32.08 -1.59 1.09
CA ARG A 109 31.54 -0.41 1.80
C ARG A 109 30.54 0.34 0.92
N ALA A 110 30.91 0.62 -0.33
CA ALA A 110 30.05 1.32 -1.28
C ALA A 110 28.82 0.48 -1.67
N GLN A 111 28.98 -0.83 -1.81
CA GLN A 111 27.86 -1.77 -2.01
C GLN A 111 26.85 -1.71 -0.85
N LYS A 112 27.34 -1.84 0.40
CA LYS A 112 26.49 -1.75 1.61
C LYS A 112 25.79 -0.40 1.73
N GLN A 113 26.48 0.69 1.41
CA GLN A 113 25.89 2.03 1.44
C GLN A 113 24.76 2.17 0.42
N ARG A 114 24.96 1.65 -0.79
CA ARG A 114 23.94 1.65 -1.85
C ARG A 114 22.73 0.81 -1.48
N LEU A 115 22.95 -0.41 -1.01
CA LEU A 115 21.88 -1.29 -0.52
C LEU A 115 21.06 -0.61 0.59
N ASN A 116 21.74 -0.02 1.57
CA ASN A 116 21.07 0.71 2.65
C ASN A 116 20.23 1.89 2.12
N SER A 117 20.75 2.64 1.14
CA SER A 117 20.00 3.74 0.50
C SER A 117 18.75 3.24 -0.22
N ALA A 118 18.83 2.11 -0.94
CA ALA A 118 17.67 1.50 -1.59
C ALA A 118 16.60 1.08 -0.56
N ILE A 119 17.03 0.44 0.53
CA ILE A 119 16.12 0.01 1.60
C ILE A 119 15.52 1.22 2.32
N ASP A 120 16.25 2.32 2.51
CA ASP A 120 15.71 3.54 3.09
C ASP A 120 14.59 4.14 2.25
N LYS A 121 14.74 4.14 0.92
CA LYS A 121 13.70 4.58 -0.01
C LYS A 121 12.44 3.70 0.13
N VAL A 122 12.61 2.39 0.20
CA VAL A 122 11.49 1.44 0.43
C VAL A 122 10.85 1.66 1.80
N ALA A 123 11.65 1.88 2.85
CA ALA A 123 11.17 2.15 4.20
C ALA A 123 10.34 3.43 4.26
N HIS A 124 10.80 4.49 3.57
CA HIS A 124 10.05 5.73 3.42
C HIS A 124 8.71 5.50 2.70
N MET A 125 8.72 4.81 1.55
CA MET A 125 7.51 4.48 0.79
C MET A 125 6.47 3.71 1.63
N LEU A 126 6.92 2.75 2.44
CA LEU A 126 6.03 1.93 3.27
C LEU A 126 5.64 2.58 4.59
N GLY A 127 6.29 3.68 4.99
CA GLY A 127 6.14 4.27 6.31
C GLY A 127 6.70 3.37 7.43
N ASN A 128 7.76 2.60 7.18
CA ASN A 128 8.39 1.70 8.13
C ASN A 128 9.85 2.12 8.42
N THR A 129 10.53 1.43 9.34
CA THR A 129 11.98 1.60 9.56
C THR A 129 12.77 0.68 8.63
N ARG A 130 14.04 1.01 8.37
CA ARG A 130 14.96 0.15 7.60
C ARG A 130 14.97 -1.29 8.13
N THR A 131 15.07 -1.44 9.45
CA THR A 131 15.08 -2.74 10.13
C THR A 131 13.82 -3.54 9.85
N VAL A 132 12.64 -2.93 10.00
CA VAL A 132 11.36 -3.61 9.72
C VAL A 132 11.25 -4.00 8.25
N CYS A 133 11.71 -3.15 7.33
CA CYS A 133 11.70 -3.48 5.90
C CYS A 133 12.60 -4.67 5.57
N ARG A 134 13.82 -4.72 6.13
CA ARG A 134 14.73 -5.87 5.98
C ARG A 134 14.15 -7.17 6.52
N GLN A 135 13.52 -7.11 7.68
CA GLN A 135 13.07 -8.32 8.38
C GLN A 135 11.71 -8.86 7.90
N SER A 136 10.85 -8.01 7.30
CA SER A 136 9.44 -8.39 7.12
C SER A 136 8.81 -7.96 5.80
N TYR A 137 9.52 -7.22 4.93
CA TYR A 137 8.95 -6.72 3.68
C TYR A 137 9.78 -7.03 2.44
N ILE A 138 11.10 -6.88 2.51
CA ILE A 138 12.00 -7.12 1.38
C ILE A 138 12.45 -8.58 1.43
N HIS A 139 12.38 -9.28 0.30
CA HIS A 139 12.86 -10.65 0.17
C HIS A 139 14.37 -10.73 0.50
N PRO A 140 14.82 -11.73 1.30
CA PRO A 140 16.21 -11.81 1.77
C PRO A 140 17.25 -11.96 0.65
N ALA A 141 16.89 -12.52 -0.50
CA ALA A 141 17.76 -12.60 -1.67
C ALA A 141 18.10 -11.24 -2.34
N ILE A 142 17.53 -10.12 -1.87
CA ILE A 142 17.90 -8.77 -2.35
C ILE A 142 19.11 -8.20 -1.58
N PRO A 143 19.15 -8.25 -0.24
CA PRO A 143 20.32 -7.80 0.53
C PRO A 143 21.49 -8.80 0.63
N GLU A 144 21.28 -10.07 0.26
CA GLU A 144 22.34 -11.10 0.12
C GLU A 144 23.18 -10.89 -1.15
#